data_AF-A0A386RG84-F1
#
_entry.id   AF-A0A386RG84-F1
#
_cell.length_a   1.000
_cell.length_b   1.000
_cell.length_c   1.000
_cell.angle_alpha   90.00
_cell.angle_beta   90.00
_cell.angle_gamma   90.00
#
_symmetry.space_group_name_H-M   'P 1'
#
loop_
_entity.id
_entity.type
_entity.pdbx_description
1 polymer ?
#
loop_
_entity_poly.entity_id
_entity_poly.type
_entity_poly.pdbx_seq_one_letter_code
_entity_poly.pdbx_strand_id
1 'polypeptide(L)'
;MGSETHFLNKISSMQLDFVDQEFEIITLPGAHMNERQLSRSKIDQGIHTYASNRGTSSPQMNPFIALVNHDTNEFNGKAYGFAFVYSGNHKFEVEKDQIEQLRLNVGINNYGFAWKLNKGAEFQTSEVVLTYSDRGLNQMSQTFHHFIKEHIIRSRYKDMERPISWLIIGRQHISTLLKKNCCH
;
A
#
# COMPACT_ATOMS: atom_id res chain seq x y z
N MET A 1 20.28 28.33 1.23
CA MET A 1 18.90 27.88 1.52
C MET A 1 17.99 29.10 1.47
N GLY A 2 16.91 29.05 0.68
CA GLY A 2 16.09 30.20 0.31
C GLY A 2 15.43 30.91 1.50
N SER A 3 15.27 32.23 1.39
CA SER A 3 14.61 33.08 2.39
C SER A 3 13.08 33.08 2.28
N GLU A 4 12.52 32.39 1.28
CA GLU A 4 11.11 32.43 0.93
C GLU A 4 10.35 31.21 1.44
N THR A 5 9.05 31.40 1.65
CA THR A 5 8.13 30.29 1.95
C THR A 5 7.73 29.62 0.65
N HIS A 6 7.77 28.29 0.61
CA HIS A 6 7.33 27.52 -0.54
C HIS A 6 6.07 26.71 -0.23
N PHE A 7 5.25 26.46 -1.25
CA PHE A 7 4.10 25.56 -1.14
C PHE A 7 4.38 24.30 -1.95
N LEU A 8 4.36 23.16 -1.29
CA LEU A 8 4.47 21.85 -1.92
C LEU A 8 3.08 21.42 -2.37
N ASN A 9 2.85 21.40 -3.69
CA ASN A 9 1.56 21.04 -4.29
C ASN A 9 1.51 19.56 -4.72
N LYS A 10 2.67 18.94 -4.98
CA LYS A 10 2.79 17.51 -5.27
C LYS A 10 4.14 17.05 -4.75
N ILE A 11 4.14 15.92 -4.05
CA ILE A 11 5.37 15.27 -3.62
C ILE A 11 5.17 13.75 -3.68
N SER A 12 5.91 13.12 -4.59
CA SER A 12 5.95 11.68 -4.71
C SER A 12 7.00 11.12 -3.75
N SER A 13 6.69 10.00 -3.13
CA SER A 13 7.63 9.26 -2.29
C SER A 13 8.62 8.44 -3.11
N MET A 14 8.23 8.04 -4.32
CA MET A 14 9.08 7.29 -5.24
C MET A 14 8.67 7.58 -6.69
N GLN A 15 9.67 7.60 -7.58
CA GLN A 15 9.51 7.52 -9.03
C GLN A 15 10.42 6.41 -9.55
N LEU A 16 9.91 5.56 -10.43
CA LEU A 16 10.68 4.50 -11.10
C LEU A 16 10.29 4.42 -12.57
N ASP A 17 11.29 4.47 -13.45
CA ASP A 17 11.11 4.39 -14.89
C ASP A 17 11.64 3.03 -15.39
N PHE A 18 10.84 2.32 -16.17
CA PHE A 18 11.18 1.07 -16.83
C PHE A 18 11.25 1.29 -18.34
N VAL A 19 12.24 0.67 -18.97
CA VAL A 19 12.48 0.75 -20.41
C VAL A 19 12.38 -0.65 -21.00
N ASP A 20 11.75 -0.76 -22.18
CA ASP A 20 11.70 -1.97 -23.01
C ASP A 20 11.11 -3.21 -22.30
N GLN A 21 10.05 -3.01 -21.51
CA GLN A 21 9.36 -4.09 -20.79
C GLN A 21 7.84 -3.92 -20.90
N GLU A 22 7.17 -4.98 -21.37
CA GLU A 22 5.71 -5.06 -21.34
C GLU A 22 5.24 -5.59 -19.99
N PHE A 23 4.50 -4.75 -19.28
CA PHE A 23 3.92 -5.08 -17.99
C PHE A 23 2.41 -5.11 -18.04
N GLU A 24 1.87 -6.01 -17.24
CA GLU A 24 0.51 -5.96 -16.75
C GLU A 24 0.55 -5.46 -15.31
N ILE A 25 -0.51 -4.76 -14.92
CA ILE A 25 -0.67 -4.27 -13.57
C ILE A 25 -1.68 -5.13 -12.82
N ILE A 26 -1.28 -5.56 -11.64
CA ILE A 26 -2.13 -6.21 -10.66
C ILE A 26 -2.45 -5.19 -9.58
N THR A 27 -3.74 -5.00 -9.34
CA THR A 27 -4.26 -4.18 -8.27
C THR A 27 -5.21 -5.01 -7.41
N LEU A 28 -5.46 -4.53 -6.20
CA LEU A 28 -6.42 -5.14 -5.28
C LEU A 28 -7.59 -4.18 -5.03
N PRO A 29 -8.40 -3.86 -6.06
CA PRO A 29 -9.61 -3.08 -5.87
C PRO A 29 -10.58 -3.84 -4.97
N GLY A 30 -11.40 -3.07 -4.25
CA GLY A 30 -12.42 -3.62 -3.38
C GLY A 30 -13.66 -2.74 -3.30
N ALA A 31 -14.61 -3.18 -2.52
CA ALA A 31 -15.68 -2.37 -1.96
C ALA A 31 -15.95 -2.85 -0.54
N HIS A 32 -16.61 -2.02 0.28
CA HIS A 32 -17.06 -2.45 1.60
C HIS A 32 -17.92 -3.72 1.43
N MET A 33 -17.57 -4.83 2.11
CA MET A 33 -18.14 -6.19 1.96
C MET A 33 -17.73 -7.02 0.73
N ASN A 34 -16.85 -6.52 -0.14
CA ASN A 34 -16.25 -7.27 -1.25
C ASN A 34 -14.82 -6.76 -1.51
N GLU A 35 -13.94 -6.93 -0.53
CA GLU A 35 -12.60 -6.37 -0.54
C GLU A 35 -11.60 -7.30 -1.25
N ARG A 36 -10.61 -6.71 -1.94
CA ARG A 36 -9.42 -7.39 -2.50
C ARG A 36 -9.70 -8.40 -3.61
N GLN A 37 -10.54 -8.03 -4.57
CA GLN A 37 -10.60 -8.81 -5.81
C GLN A 37 -9.31 -8.54 -6.60
N LEU A 38 -8.59 -9.60 -6.95
CA LEU A 38 -7.40 -9.47 -7.78
C LEU A 38 -7.83 -9.01 -9.17
N SER A 39 -7.44 -7.79 -9.54
CA SER A 39 -7.66 -7.25 -10.87
C SER A 39 -6.33 -7.18 -11.59
N ARG A 40 -6.24 -7.85 -12.74
CA ARG A 40 -5.06 -7.86 -13.61
C ARG A 40 -5.45 -7.25 -14.94
N SER A 41 -4.77 -6.18 -15.33
CA SER A 41 -5.04 -5.47 -16.59
C SER A 41 -3.75 -5.15 -17.32
N LYS A 42 -3.84 -5.06 -18.65
CA LYS A 42 -2.77 -4.51 -19.48
C LYS A 42 -2.63 -3.02 -19.23
N ILE A 43 -1.42 -2.50 -19.43
CA ILE A 43 -1.14 -1.08 -19.33
C ILE A 43 -1.13 -0.51 -20.75
N ASP A 44 -2.23 0.17 -21.09
CA ASP A 44 -2.34 0.90 -22.35
C ASP A 44 -1.60 2.23 -22.28
N GLN A 45 -1.32 2.82 -23.44
CA GLN A 45 -0.68 4.13 -23.56
C GLN A 45 -1.48 5.21 -22.80
N GLY A 46 -0.76 6.13 -22.15
CA GLY A 46 -1.34 7.20 -21.34
C GLY A 46 -1.10 7.00 -19.85
N ILE A 47 -1.87 7.71 -19.02
CA ILE A 47 -1.68 7.75 -17.57
C ILE A 47 -2.84 7.02 -16.87
N HIS A 48 -2.53 5.91 -16.22
CA HIS A 48 -3.44 5.18 -15.34
C HIS A 48 -3.20 5.61 -13.90
N THR A 49 -4.27 5.98 -13.20
CA THR A 49 -4.16 6.47 -11.81
C THR A 49 -4.97 5.60 -10.87
N TYR A 50 -4.33 5.10 -9.81
CA TYR A 50 -4.96 4.39 -8.70
C TYR A 50 -4.79 5.23 -7.44
N ALA A 51 -5.89 5.79 -6.95
CA ALA A 51 -5.83 6.77 -5.87
C ALA A 51 -6.97 6.65 -4.88
N SER A 52 -6.75 7.17 -3.68
CA SER A 52 -7.80 7.44 -2.71
C SER A 52 -7.84 8.92 -2.34
N ASN A 53 -9.06 9.49 -2.34
CA ASN A 53 -9.33 10.91 -2.04
C ASN A 53 -10.18 11.08 -0.77
N ARG A 54 -10.48 9.99 -0.03
CA ARG A 54 -11.49 9.99 1.05
C ARG A 54 -10.91 10.21 2.45
N GLY A 55 -9.66 10.69 2.56
CA GLY A 55 -8.97 10.94 3.83
C GLY A 55 -8.46 9.70 4.56
N THR A 56 -8.74 8.51 4.03
CA THR A 56 -8.30 7.20 4.55
C THR A 56 -7.87 6.32 3.38
N SER A 57 -7.05 5.29 3.63
CA SER A 57 -6.85 4.17 2.71
C SER A 57 -8.19 3.45 2.55
N SER A 58 -8.97 3.93 1.62
CA SER A 58 -10.37 3.54 1.46
C SER A 58 -10.47 2.07 1.04
N PRO A 59 -11.49 1.29 1.48
CA PRO A 59 -11.66 -0.12 1.10
C PRO A 59 -11.65 -0.39 -0.40
N GLN A 60 -11.86 0.68 -1.19
CA GLN A 60 -11.92 0.65 -2.64
C GLN A 60 -10.57 0.46 -3.32
N MET A 61 -9.48 0.93 -2.71
CA MET A 61 -8.14 0.84 -3.27
C MET A 61 -7.12 0.63 -2.16
N ASN A 62 -6.54 -0.57 -2.14
CA ASN A 62 -5.40 -0.87 -1.31
C ASN A 62 -4.19 -0.08 -1.83
N PRO A 63 -3.36 0.54 -0.98
CA PRO A 63 -2.10 1.18 -1.38
C PRO A 63 -1.03 0.16 -1.82
N PHE A 64 -1.37 -0.71 -2.76
CA PHE A 64 -0.55 -1.76 -3.32
C PHE A 64 -0.83 -1.92 -4.81
N ILE A 65 0.25 -1.96 -5.60
CA ILE A 65 0.22 -2.38 -7.00
C ILE A 65 1.36 -3.36 -7.25
N ALA A 66 1.20 -4.25 -8.22
CA ALA A 66 2.29 -5.05 -8.74
C ALA A 66 2.37 -4.95 -10.26
N LEU A 67 3.59 -4.82 -10.78
CA LEU A 67 3.90 -4.87 -12.21
C LEU A 67 4.47 -6.25 -12.51
N VAL A 68 3.87 -6.95 -13.45
CA VAL A 68 4.22 -8.32 -13.80
C VAL A 68 4.29 -8.51 -15.30
N ASN A 69 5.12 -9.45 -15.76
CA ASN A 69 5.07 -9.85 -17.17
C ASN A 69 3.81 -10.68 -17.44
N HIS A 70 3.35 -10.71 -18.70
CA HIS A 70 2.17 -11.47 -19.12
C HIS A 70 2.21 -12.95 -18.68
N ASP A 71 3.37 -13.61 -18.76
CA ASP A 71 3.52 -15.03 -18.40
C ASP A 71 3.69 -15.28 -16.89
N THR A 72 3.71 -14.23 -16.07
CA THR A 72 3.92 -14.35 -14.62
C THR A 72 2.71 -14.99 -13.97
N ASN A 73 2.97 -15.97 -13.12
CA ASN A 73 1.98 -16.66 -12.31
C ASN A 73 2.41 -16.73 -10.84
N GLU A 74 1.70 -17.52 -10.05
CA GLU A 74 1.97 -17.66 -8.61
C GLU A 74 3.35 -18.26 -8.30
N PHE A 75 3.94 -19.04 -9.22
CA PHE A 75 5.14 -19.84 -8.98
C PHE A 75 6.34 -19.47 -9.86
N ASN A 76 6.12 -18.70 -10.92
CA ASN A 76 7.16 -18.34 -11.88
C ASN A 76 6.91 -16.96 -12.51
N GLY A 77 7.99 -16.31 -12.94
CA GLY A 77 7.96 -15.03 -13.62
C GLY A 77 8.40 -13.85 -12.75
N LYS A 78 8.67 -12.73 -13.40
CA LYS A 78 9.15 -11.51 -12.75
C LYS A 78 7.97 -10.70 -12.23
N ALA A 79 8.02 -10.32 -10.95
CA ALA A 79 7.04 -9.46 -10.33
C ALA A 79 7.72 -8.35 -9.53
N TYR A 80 7.29 -7.11 -9.76
CA TYR A 80 7.66 -5.95 -8.98
C TYR A 80 6.45 -5.52 -8.17
N GLY A 81 6.54 -5.57 -6.85
CA GLY A 81 5.47 -5.10 -5.98
C GLY A 81 5.83 -3.78 -5.32
N PHE A 82 4.82 -2.95 -5.12
CA PHE A 82 4.95 -1.63 -4.54
C PHE A 82 3.86 -1.44 -3.49
N ALA A 83 4.24 -1.27 -2.23
CA ALA A 83 3.32 -1.00 -1.14
C ALA A 83 3.64 0.37 -0.53
N PHE A 84 2.65 1.26 -0.46
CA PHE A 84 2.84 2.58 0.14
C PHE A 84 2.44 2.53 1.62
N VAL A 85 3.39 2.79 2.52
CA VAL A 85 3.20 2.70 3.97
C VAL A 85 2.54 4.00 4.46
N TYR A 86 1.26 4.15 4.12
CA TYR A 86 0.47 5.33 4.47
C TYR A 86 -1.01 5.00 4.55
N SER A 87 -1.68 5.48 5.60
CA SER A 87 -3.11 5.23 5.84
C SER A 87 -4.03 6.33 5.32
N GLY A 88 -3.50 7.36 4.66
CA GLY A 88 -4.25 8.48 4.14
C GLY A 88 -4.44 8.46 2.61
N ASN A 89 -4.61 9.66 2.04
CA ASN A 89 -4.73 9.84 0.60
C ASN A 89 -3.43 9.44 -0.12
N HIS A 90 -3.51 8.41 -0.95
CA HIS A 90 -2.40 7.92 -1.76
C HIS A 90 -2.73 8.02 -3.24
N LYS A 91 -1.69 8.05 -4.07
CA LYS A 91 -1.79 8.06 -5.52
C LYS A 91 -0.65 7.23 -6.12
N PHE A 92 -1.02 6.28 -6.97
CA PHE A 92 -0.13 5.56 -7.87
C PHE A 92 -0.45 6.03 -9.28
N GLU A 93 0.53 6.59 -9.98
CA GLU A 93 0.40 7.00 -11.38
C GLU A 93 1.32 6.11 -12.21
N VAL A 94 0.74 5.40 -13.15
CA VAL A 94 1.41 4.48 -14.07
C VAL A 94 1.24 5.05 -15.45
N GLU A 95 2.29 5.62 -15.99
CA GLU A 95 2.30 6.31 -17.27
C GLU A 95 3.09 5.50 -18.28
N LYS A 96 2.46 5.17 -19.40
CA LYS A 96 3.11 4.57 -20.56
C LYS A 96 3.26 5.63 -21.65
N ASP A 97 4.49 6.04 -21.89
CA ASP A 97 4.84 7.11 -22.84
C ASP A 97 4.84 6.60 -24.30
N GLN A 98 4.90 7.52 -25.27
CA GLN A 98 4.94 7.28 -26.72
C GLN A 98 6.12 6.41 -27.19
N ILE A 99 7.16 6.29 -26.38
CA ILE A 99 8.33 5.43 -26.64
C ILE A 99 8.26 4.09 -25.87
N GLU A 100 7.05 3.69 -25.43
CA GLU A 100 6.79 2.43 -24.71
C GLU A 100 7.56 2.30 -23.38
N GLN A 101 7.99 3.42 -22.79
CA GLN A 101 8.56 3.46 -21.45
C GLN A 101 7.46 3.56 -20.40
N LEU A 102 7.64 2.86 -19.28
CA LEU A 102 6.69 2.85 -18.17
C LEU A 102 7.25 3.63 -16.98
N ARG A 103 6.60 4.73 -16.62
CA ARG A 103 6.89 5.52 -15.42
C ARG A 103 5.89 5.21 -14.33
N LEU A 104 6.38 4.86 -13.15
CA LEU A 104 5.59 4.69 -11.94
C LEU A 104 5.92 5.78 -10.92
N ASN A 105 4.92 6.58 -10.54
CA ASN A 105 5.00 7.49 -9.41
C ASN A 105 4.12 6.99 -8.27
N VAL A 106 4.65 7.00 -7.05
CA VAL A 106 3.91 6.63 -5.84
C VAL A 106 4.10 7.70 -4.78
N GLY A 107 3.01 8.14 -4.16
CA GLY A 107 3.10 9.05 -3.02
C GLY A 107 1.76 9.55 -2.52
N ILE A 108 1.83 10.69 -1.82
CA ILE A 108 0.66 11.38 -1.28
C ILE A 108 -0.13 11.96 -2.45
N ASN A 109 -1.44 11.78 -2.42
CA ASN A 109 -2.32 12.34 -3.45
C ASN A 109 -2.29 13.87 -3.42
N ASN A 110 -2.15 14.49 -4.59
CA ASN A 110 -2.15 15.94 -4.74
C ASN A 110 -3.56 16.57 -4.64
N TYR A 111 -4.61 15.76 -4.58
CA TYR A 111 -5.98 16.24 -4.40
C TYR A 111 -6.16 16.91 -3.02
N GLY A 112 -6.31 18.23 -3.01
CA GLY A 112 -6.48 19.03 -1.78
C GLY A 112 -5.21 19.11 -0.92
N PHE A 113 -4.04 18.77 -1.47
CA PHE A 113 -2.77 18.82 -0.77
C PHE A 113 -2.02 20.13 -1.11
N ALA A 114 -1.78 20.94 -0.10
CA ALA A 114 -0.88 22.09 -0.18
C ALA A 114 -0.14 22.21 1.15
N TRP A 115 1.15 21.89 1.16
CA TRP A 115 1.97 21.99 2.36
C TRP A 115 2.81 23.27 2.35
N LYS A 116 2.58 24.14 3.32
CA LYS A 116 3.37 25.37 3.50
C LYS A 116 4.70 25.02 4.17
N LEU A 117 5.79 25.08 3.41
CA LEU A 117 7.15 24.89 3.91
C LEU A 117 7.74 26.25 4.29
N ASN A 118 7.76 26.51 5.61
CA ASN A 118 8.41 27.70 6.15
C ASN A 118 9.95 27.57 6.07
N LYS A 119 10.65 28.69 6.19
CA LYS A 119 12.11 28.72 6.23
C LYS A 119 12.65 27.80 7.35
N GLY A 120 13.56 26.90 6.99
CA GLY A 120 14.17 25.95 7.92
C GLY A 120 13.26 24.81 8.37
N ALA A 121 12.03 24.72 7.82
CA ALA A 121 11.17 23.57 8.03
C ALA A 121 11.56 22.44 7.07
N GLU A 122 11.35 21.21 7.52
CA GLU A 122 11.54 19.99 6.74
C GLU A 122 10.19 19.30 6.54
N PHE A 123 10.04 18.61 5.42
CA PHE A 123 8.88 17.79 5.14
C PHE A 123 9.34 16.40 4.75
N GLN A 124 8.86 15.39 5.46
CA GLN A 124 9.19 13.99 5.22
C GLN A 124 7.99 13.29 4.58
N THR A 125 8.22 12.67 3.43
CA THR A 125 7.24 11.80 2.78
C THR A 125 7.19 10.43 3.47
N SER A 126 6.03 9.77 3.36
CA SER A 126 5.90 8.37 3.76
C SER A 126 6.70 7.45 2.82
N GLU A 127 7.07 6.27 3.30
CA GLU A 127 7.94 5.35 2.58
C GLU A 127 7.16 4.44 1.63
N VAL A 128 7.80 4.05 0.54
CA VAL A 128 7.30 3.03 -0.40
C VAL A 128 8.17 1.79 -0.26
N VAL A 129 7.55 0.66 0.05
CA VAL A 129 8.23 -0.64 0.08
C VAL A 129 8.18 -1.23 -1.33
N LEU A 130 9.36 -1.33 -1.93
CA LEU A 130 9.59 -2.01 -3.20
C LEU A 130 10.03 -3.45 -2.93
N THR A 131 9.50 -4.40 -3.69
CA THR A 131 9.97 -5.79 -3.69
C THR A 131 10.06 -6.30 -5.10
N TYR A 132 11.09 -7.10 -5.37
CA TYR A 132 11.29 -7.81 -6.61
C TYR A 132 11.26 -9.32 -6.36
N SER A 133 10.66 -10.07 -7.29
CA SER A 133 10.62 -11.52 -7.31
C SER A 133 10.88 -12.00 -8.73
N ASP A 134 11.71 -13.03 -8.87
CA ASP A 134 11.90 -13.78 -10.12
C ASP A 134 11.20 -15.15 -10.11
N ARG A 135 10.52 -15.51 -9.00
CA ARG A 135 9.81 -16.79 -8.82
C ARG A 135 8.32 -16.60 -8.58
N GLY A 136 7.71 -15.66 -9.31
CA GLY A 136 6.26 -15.43 -9.30
C GLY A 136 5.73 -14.65 -8.10
N LEU A 137 4.41 -14.60 -8.01
CA LEU A 137 3.67 -13.77 -7.04
C LEU A 137 3.72 -14.31 -5.60
N ASN A 138 3.86 -15.63 -5.39
CA ASN A 138 3.96 -16.18 -4.05
C ASN A 138 5.23 -15.72 -3.34
N GLN A 139 6.38 -15.77 -4.03
CA GLN A 139 7.64 -15.32 -3.44
C GLN A 139 7.58 -13.82 -3.14
N MET A 140 7.05 -13.00 -4.06
CA MET A 140 6.83 -11.57 -3.81
C MET A 140 5.99 -11.35 -2.54
N SER A 141 4.86 -12.05 -2.42
CA SER A 141 3.95 -11.94 -1.27
C SER A 141 4.62 -12.38 0.03
N GLN A 142 5.37 -13.48 0.02
CA GLN A 142 6.14 -13.95 1.19
C GLN A 142 7.18 -12.92 1.63
N THR A 143 7.90 -12.32 0.68
CA THR A 143 8.88 -11.26 0.96
C THR A 143 8.22 -10.04 1.59
N PHE A 144 7.05 -9.60 1.08
CA PHE A 144 6.28 -8.52 1.71
C PHE A 144 5.85 -8.87 3.12
N HIS A 145 5.25 -10.05 3.32
CA HIS A 145 4.79 -10.47 4.64
C HIS A 145 5.95 -10.56 5.64
N HIS A 146 7.10 -11.08 5.20
CA HIS A 146 8.30 -11.13 6.02
C HIS A 146 8.79 -9.72 6.37
N PHE A 147 8.91 -8.82 5.40
CA PHE A 147 9.35 -7.45 5.65
C PHE A 147 8.41 -6.69 6.59
N ILE A 148 7.09 -6.77 6.35
CA ILE A 148 6.09 -6.12 7.20
C ILE A 148 6.16 -6.68 8.62
N LYS A 149 6.23 -8.01 8.75
CA LYS A 149 6.33 -8.68 10.04
C LYS A 149 7.60 -8.25 10.77
N GLU A 150 8.75 -8.30 10.11
CA GLU A 150 10.06 -8.08 10.75
C GLU A 150 10.37 -6.61 11.04
N HIS A 151 9.99 -5.69 10.16
CA HIS A 151 10.47 -4.30 10.20
C HIS A 151 9.37 -3.25 10.40
N ILE A 152 8.09 -3.56 10.17
CA ILE A 152 6.99 -2.59 10.31
C ILE A 152 6.19 -2.83 11.59
N ILE A 153 5.84 -4.09 11.90
CA ILE A 153 5.04 -4.41 13.08
C ILE A 153 5.91 -4.32 14.34
N ARG A 154 5.72 -3.24 15.11
CA ARG A 154 6.39 -3.01 16.40
C ARG A 154 5.68 -3.67 17.60
N SER A 155 4.62 -4.43 17.34
CA SER A 155 3.79 -5.02 18.39
C SER A 155 4.54 -6.12 19.13
N ARG A 156 4.46 -6.13 20.46
CA ARG A 156 4.95 -7.23 21.31
C ARG A 156 4.26 -8.57 21.01
N TYR A 157 3.11 -8.53 20.33
CA TYR A 157 2.33 -9.69 19.93
C TYR A 157 2.69 -10.23 18.53
N LYS A 158 3.76 -9.72 17.89
CA LYS A 158 4.20 -10.15 16.56
C LYS A 158 4.49 -11.65 16.47
N ASP A 159 5.07 -12.21 17.54
CA ASP A 159 5.50 -13.61 17.61
C ASP A 159 4.73 -14.42 18.66
N MET A 160 3.63 -13.88 19.18
CA MET A 160 2.71 -14.59 20.07
C MET A 160 1.55 -15.16 19.27
N GLU A 161 1.10 -16.37 19.61
CA GLU A 161 -0.16 -16.90 19.10
C GLU A 161 -1.28 -15.91 19.42
N ARG A 162 -2.10 -15.58 18.40
CA ARG A 162 -3.22 -14.66 18.60
C ARG A 162 -4.24 -15.35 19.50
N PRO A 163 -4.65 -14.73 20.63
CA PRO A 163 -5.63 -15.33 21.52
C PRO A 163 -6.95 -15.52 20.76
N ILE A 164 -7.56 -16.69 20.92
CA ILE A 164 -8.89 -16.97 20.38
C ILE A 164 -9.89 -16.11 21.20
N SER A 165 -10.23 -14.94 20.68
CA SER A 165 -11.22 -14.05 21.29
C SER A 165 -12.62 -14.32 20.73
N TRP A 166 -13.56 -14.70 21.58
CA TRP A 166 -14.99 -14.73 21.23
C TRP A 166 -15.54 -13.29 21.23
N LEU A 167 -15.54 -12.63 20.07
CA LEU A 167 -16.16 -11.32 19.92
C LEU A 167 -17.67 -11.51 19.70
N ILE A 168 -18.46 -11.46 20.77
CA ILE A 168 -19.93 -11.45 20.67
C ILE A 168 -20.36 -10.05 20.22
N ILE A 169 -20.52 -9.86 18.92
CA ILE A 169 -21.16 -8.66 18.35
C ILE A 169 -22.68 -8.87 18.42
N GLY A 170 -23.24 -8.71 19.61
CA GLY A 170 -24.67 -8.88 19.84
C GLY A 170 -25.07 -8.43 21.24
N ARG A 171 -25.89 -7.37 21.30
CA ARG A 171 -26.66 -6.81 22.44
C ARG A 171 -26.26 -7.24 23.86
N GLN A 172 -25.90 -6.23 24.65
CA GLN A 172 -25.84 -6.26 26.11
C GLN A 172 -26.95 -7.11 26.75
N HIS A 173 -26.53 -8.17 27.44
CA HIS A 173 -27.03 -8.47 28.78
C HIS A 173 -25.90 -9.17 29.54
N ILE A 174 -24.98 -8.38 30.08
CA ILE A 174 -24.04 -8.85 31.10
C ILE A 174 -24.82 -8.89 32.40
N SER A 175 -25.29 -10.07 32.80
CA SER A 175 -25.50 -10.36 34.20
C SER A 175 -24.53 -11.46 34.63
N THR A 176 -23.94 -11.24 35.79
CA THR A 176 -23.53 -12.28 36.74
C THR A 176 -22.07 -12.75 36.67
N LEU A 177 -21.23 -11.93 37.33
CA LEU A 177 -20.36 -12.32 38.45
C LEU A 177 -19.14 -13.24 38.18
N LEU A 178 -18.01 -12.54 38.01
CA LEU A 178 -16.78 -12.79 38.77
C LEU A 178 -17.07 -12.92 40.28
N LYS A 179 -16.86 -14.11 40.87
CA LYS A 179 -16.31 -14.27 42.23
C LYS A 179 -15.98 -15.74 42.52
N LYS A 180 -14.79 -15.93 43.11
CA LYS A 180 -14.19 -17.16 43.68
C LYS A 180 -13.54 -18.06 42.62
N ASN A 181 -12.21 -18.20 42.57
CA ASN A 181 -11.37 -18.67 43.67
C ASN A 181 -9.99 -17.99 43.69
N CYS A 182 -9.73 -17.29 44.79
CA CYS A 182 -8.38 -16.96 45.25
C CYS A 182 -8.25 -17.56 46.65
N CYS A 183 -7.24 -18.42 46.83
CA CYS A 183 -6.70 -19.00 48.06
C CYS A 183 -7.65 -19.81 48.98
N HIS A 184 -7.41 -21.13 49.05
CA HIS A 184 -6.75 -21.71 50.22
C HIS A 184 -5.95 -22.96 49.86
#